data_AF-A0A821LRQ6-F1
#
_entry.id   AF-A0A821LRQ6-F1
#
_cell.length_a   1.000
_cell.length_b   1.000
_cell.length_c   1.000
_cell.angle_alpha   90.00
_cell.angle_beta   90.00
_cell.angle_gamma   90.00
#
_symmetry.space_group_name_H-M   'P 1'
#
loop_
_entity.id
_entity.type
_entity.pdbx_description
1 polymer ?
#
loop_
_entity_poly.entity_id
_entity_poly.type
_entity_poly.pdbx_seq_one_letter_code
_entity_poly.pdbx_strand_id
1 'polypeptide(L)'
;MIGRILMIVACIDRYALCSNYQRFRSLNNPKVALRIIIGIVIAWPCINIYIPFVMTFTGNNCLMLGSTAFIWAIYTVVLPGIITPVSMSIFSLLAIRNRRRLQVRLNSKKNYGNKREYTLMVMLLSEVLVYVISTSLFPATTLYKAVTANIVKSVQRQQIENFIIFFGNSFLLFINPSATFYIFIIASHSYRQECKRVFLGLYMRVTGRMNKVATIATTNTLINR
;
A
#
# COMPACT_ATOMS: atom_id res chain seq x y z
N MET A 1 -2.38 -2.61 -8.92
CA MET A 1 -3.55 -1.75 -8.63
C MET A 1 -4.34 -2.20 -7.41
N ILE A 2 -4.64 -3.50 -7.24
CA ILE A 2 -5.39 -4.04 -6.08
C ILE A 2 -4.84 -3.52 -4.74
N GLY A 3 -3.52 -3.64 -4.51
CA GLY A 3 -2.89 -3.17 -3.27
C GLY A 3 -3.15 -1.69 -2.96
N ARG A 4 -3.22 -0.82 -3.99
CA ARG A 4 -3.46 0.63 -3.81
C ARG A 4 -4.89 0.90 -3.35
N ILE A 5 -5.85 0.16 -3.89
CA ILE A 5 -7.26 0.25 -3.48
C ILE A 5 -7.43 -0.29 -2.06
N LEU A 6 -6.76 -1.40 -1.74
CA LEU A 6 -6.74 -1.93 -0.38
C LEU A 6 -6.16 -0.93 0.62
N MET A 7 -5.16 -0.15 0.21
CA MET A 7 -4.63 0.94 1.01
C MET A 7 -5.62 2.09 1.21
N ILE A 8 -6.38 2.48 0.18
CA ILE A 8 -7.49 3.45 0.35
C ILE A 8 -8.50 2.90 1.37
N VAL A 9 -8.88 1.63 1.25
CA VAL A 9 -9.81 0.98 2.18
C VAL A 9 -9.22 0.93 3.59
N ALA A 10 -7.92 0.69 3.76
CA ALA A 10 -7.25 0.75 5.05
C ALA A 10 -7.29 2.17 5.65
N CYS A 11 -7.12 3.22 4.84
CA CYS A 11 -7.30 4.61 5.28
C CYS A 11 -8.75 4.88 5.72
N ILE A 12 -9.74 4.37 4.97
CA ILE A 12 -11.17 4.49 5.31
C ILE A 12 -11.48 3.73 6.61
N ASP A 13 -10.94 2.53 6.80
CA ASP A 13 -11.08 1.73 8.00
C ASP A 13 -10.55 2.46 9.25
N ARG A 14 -9.37 3.09 9.13
CA ARG A 14 -8.81 3.90 10.23
C ARG A 14 -9.59 5.18 10.49
N TYR A 15 -10.14 5.81 9.44
CA TYR A 15 -11.05 6.93 9.59
C TYR A 15 -12.34 6.49 10.32
N ALA A 16 -12.93 5.37 9.92
CA ALA A 16 -14.12 4.78 10.53
C ALA A 16 -13.89 4.46 12.02
N LEU A 17 -12.73 3.90 12.38
CA LEU A 17 -12.34 3.62 13.76
C LEU A 17 -12.30 4.89 14.62
N CYS A 18 -11.86 6.02 14.06
CA CYS A 18 -11.75 7.29 14.77
C CYS A 18 -13.01 8.17 14.68
N SER A 19 -14.00 7.79 13.88
CA SER A 19 -15.21 8.58 13.67
C SER A 19 -16.13 8.54 14.90
N ASN A 20 -16.79 9.66 15.20
CA ASN A 20 -17.75 9.75 16.29
C ASN A 20 -19.11 9.11 15.95
N TYR A 21 -19.36 8.84 14.66
CA TYR A 21 -20.63 8.33 14.18
C TYR A 21 -20.65 6.79 14.22
N GLN A 22 -21.66 6.22 14.87
CA GLN A 22 -21.78 4.77 15.06
C GLN A 22 -21.89 3.98 13.75
N ARG A 23 -22.55 4.54 12.72
CA ARG A 23 -22.64 3.95 11.38
C ARG A 23 -21.28 3.80 10.69
N PHE A 24 -20.39 4.76 10.87
CA PHE A 24 -19.04 4.65 10.32
C PHE A 24 -18.21 3.65 11.14
N ARG A 25 -18.36 3.65 12.46
CA ARG A 25 -17.63 2.72 13.34
C ARG A 25 -17.98 1.25 13.09
N SER A 26 -19.21 0.94 12.64
CA SER A 26 -19.58 -0.43 12.25
C SER A 26 -18.86 -0.96 11.00
N LEU A 27 -18.23 -0.08 10.20
CA LEU A 27 -17.43 -0.50 9.04
C LEU A 27 -16.12 -1.17 9.46
N ASN A 28 -15.57 -0.83 10.64
CA ASN A 28 -14.37 -1.43 11.22
C ASN A 28 -14.64 -2.82 11.85
N ASN A 29 -15.57 -3.58 11.27
CA ASN A 29 -15.83 -4.96 11.67
C ASN A 29 -15.01 -5.90 10.78
N PRO A 30 -14.23 -6.85 11.34
CA PRO A 30 -13.40 -7.76 10.53
C PRO A 30 -14.20 -8.55 9.49
N LYS A 31 -15.48 -8.89 9.78
CA LYS A 31 -16.35 -9.58 8.81
C LYS A 31 -16.71 -8.69 7.62
N VAL A 32 -16.93 -7.41 7.86
CA VAL A 32 -17.24 -6.43 6.81
C VAL A 32 -15.99 -6.14 5.99
N ALA A 33 -14.84 -5.93 6.65
CA ALA A 33 -13.55 -5.74 6.00
C ALA A 33 -13.22 -6.92 5.07
N LEU A 34 -13.41 -8.17 5.52
CA LEU A 34 -13.17 -9.34 4.69
C LEU A 34 -14.07 -9.38 3.45
N ARG A 35 -15.37 -9.08 3.59
CA ARG A 35 -16.30 -9.02 2.44
C ARG A 35 -15.87 -7.95 1.43
N ILE A 36 -15.43 -6.78 1.90
CA ILE A 36 -14.94 -5.70 1.03
C ILE A 36 -13.67 -6.15 0.29
N ILE A 37 -12.71 -6.78 1.00
CA ILE A 37 -11.47 -7.28 0.40
C ILE A 37 -11.78 -8.32 -0.70
N ILE A 38 -12.63 -9.31 -0.40
CA ILE A 38 -13.05 -10.33 -1.37
C ILE A 38 -13.71 -9.69 -2.59
N GLY A 39 -14.63 -8.74 -2.35
CA GLY A 39 -15.28 -8.00 -3.43
C GLY A 39 -14.28 -7.27 -4.34
N ILE A 40 -13.28 -6.60 -3.76
CA ILE A 40 -12.24 -5.89 -4.53
C ILE A 40 -11.37 -6.88 -5.32
N VAL A 41 -10.97 -8.00 -4.71
CA VAL A 41 -10.13 -9.01 -5.34
C VAL A 41 -10.83 -9.66 -6.54
N ILE A 42 -12.15 -9.83 -6.49
CA ILE A 42 -12.94 -10.39 -7.60
C ILE A 42 -13.28 -9.33 -8.65
N ALA A 43 -13.76 -8.16 -8.23
CA ALA A 43 -14.20 -7.11 -9.15
C ALA A 43 -13.05 -6.54 -9.99
N TRP A 44 -11.84 -6.46 -9.43
CA TRP A 44 -10.73 -5.81 -10.12
C TRP A 44 -10.24 -6.56 -11.37
N PRO A 45 -10.00 -7.88 -11.34
CA PRO A 45 -9.76 -8.67 -12.55
C PRO A 45 -10.87 -8.52 -13.59
N CYS A 46 -12.15 -8.52 -13.18
CA CYS A 46 -13.27 -8.37 -14.10
C CYS A 46 -13.23 -7.03 -14.84
N ILE A 47 -12.93 -5.92 -14.14
CA ILE A 47 -12.80 -4.59 -14.75
C ILE A 47 -11.63 -4.54 -15.74
N ASN A 48 -10.54 -5.25 -15.47
CA ASN A 48 -9.32 -5.20 -16.29
C ASN A 48 -9.29 -6.25 -17.41
N ILE A 49 -10.37 -7.04 -17.59
CA ILE A 49 -10.40 -8.12 -18.58
C ILE A 49 -10.26 -7.60 -20.02
N TYR A 50 -10.65 -6.35 -20.29
CA TYR A 50 -10.55 -5.76 -21.63
C TYR A 50 -9.11 -5.42 -22.04
N ILE A 51 -8.20 -5.21 -21.08
CA ILE A 51 -6.82 -4.79 -21.34
C ILE A 51 -6.07 -5.74 -22.30
N PRO A 52 -6.04 -7.07 -22.07
CA PRO A 52 -5.35 -7.99 -22.97
C PRO A 52 -5.90 -7.97 -24.40
N PHE A 53 -7.19 -7.66 -24.60
CA PHE A 53 -7.80 -7.61 -25.93
C PHE A 53 -7.41 -6.34 -26.72
N VAL A 54 -6.95 -5.30 -26.04
CA VAL A 54 -6.59 -4.00 -26.66
C VAL A 54 -5.08 -3.85 -26.83
N MET A 55 -4.27 -4.71 -26.22
CA MET A 55 -2.81 -4.67 -26.37
C MET A 55 -2.38 -5.30 -27.69
N THR A 56 -1.49 -4.60 -28.39
CA THR A 56 -0.85 -5.07 -29.62
C THR A 56 0.62 -5.39 -29.37
N PHE A 57 1.12 -6.45 -30.02
CA PHE A 57 2.53 -6.82 -29.95
C PHE A 57 3.30 -6.11 -31.07
N THR A 58 4.26 -5.25 -30.72
CA THR A 58 5.08 -4.53 -31.70
C THR A 58 6.51 -4.44 -31.19
N GLY A 59 7.46 -5.02 -31.94
CA GLY A 59 8.89 -4.94 -31.63
C GLY A 59 9.26 -5.41 -30.21
N ASN A 60 8.88 -6.65 -29.88
CA ASN A 60 9.08 -7.30 -28.56
C ASN A 60 8.42 -6.61 -27.35
N ASN A 61 7.58 -5.60 -27.56
CA ASN A 61 6.87 -4.92 -26.49
C ASN A 61 5.35 -5.00 -26.68
N CYS A 62 4.62 -5.13 -25.58
CA CYS A 62 3.17 -4.96 -25.56
C CYS A 62 2.84 -3.47 -25.43
N LEU A 63 2.20 -2.91 -26.45
CA LEU A 63 1.87 -1.49 -26.52
C LEU A 63 0.38 -1.32 -26.84
N MET A 64 -0.23 -0.30 -26.24
CA MET A 64 -1.49 0.25 -26.71
C MET A 64 -1.19 1.32 -27.76
N LEU A 65 -1.89 1.28 -28.89
CA LEU A 65 -1.66 2.18 -30.03
C LEU A 65 -2.91 3.03 -30.32
N GLY A 66 -2.70 4.21 -30.90
CA GLY A 66 -3.78 5.08 -31.35
C GLY A 66 -4.59 5.71 -30.21
N SER A 67 -5.90 5.87 -30.43
CA SER A 67 -6.82 6.56 -29.51
C SER A 67 -6.98 5.85 -28.16
N THR A 68 -6.83 4.52 -28.12
CA THR A 68 -6.92 3.73 -26.88
C THR A 68 -5.76 4.04 -25.93
N ALA A 69 -4.57 4.34 -26.45
CA ALA A 69 -3.42 4.77 -25.66
C ALA A 69 -3.65 6.11 -24.97
N PHE A 70 -4.34 7.04 -25.65
CA PHE A 70 -4.69 8.35 -25.09
C PHE A 70 -5.75 8.23 -23.99
N ILE A 71 -6.80 7.43 -24.22
CA ILE A 71 -7.82 7.14 -23.19
C ILE A 71 -7.18 6.49 -21.96
N TRP A 72 -6.28 5.53 -22.17
CA TRP A 72 -5.52 4.89 -21.10
C TRP A 72 -4.62 5.87 -20.35
N ALA A 73 -3.97 6.81 -21.05
CA ALA A 73 -3.17 7.85 -20.42
C ALA A 73 -4.02 8.75 -19.50
N ILE A 74 -5.20 9.18 -19.95
CA ILE A 74 -6.15 9.94 -19.10
C ILE A 74 -6.57 9.11 -17.89
N TYR A 75 -6.96 7.85 -18.09
CA TYR A 75 -7.36 6.94 -17.02
C TYR A 75 -6.26 6.80 -15.95
N THR A 76 -5.00 6.63 -16.38
CA THR A 76 -3.85 6.48 -15.47
C THR A 76 -3.48 7.78 -14.77
N VAL A 77 -3.70 8.95 -15.38
CA VAL A 77 -3.52 10.23 -14.68
C VAL A 77 -4.60 10.42 -13.63
N VAL A 78 -5.86 10.24 -14.01
CA VAL A 78 -7.01 10.56 -13.15
C VAL A 78 -7.11 9.61 -11.97
N LEU A 79 -7.09 8.29 -12.20
CA LEU A 79 -7.36 7.33 -11.13
C LEU A 79 -6.15 7.08 -10.22
N PRO A 80 -5.02 6.52 -10.70
CA PRO A 80 -3.87 6.29 -9.85
C PRO A 80 -3.05 7.57 -9.58
N GLY A 81 -3.07 8.56 -10.46
CA GLY A 81 -2.30 9.80 -10.30
C GLY A 81 -2.97 10.86 -9.41
N ILE A 82 -4.30 10.97 -9.41
CA ILE A 82 -5.02 12.03 -8.67
C ILE A 82 -5.95 11.43 -7.62
N ILE A 83 -6.94 10.62 -8.02
CA ILE A 83 -8.00 10.13 -7.11
C ILE A 83 -7.41 9.29 -5.97
N THR A 84 -6.47 8.40 -6.27
CA THR A 84 -5.83 7.54 -5.27
C THR A 84 -5.09 8.36 -4.21
N PRO A 85 -4.09 9.21 -4.54
CA PRO A 85 -3.36 9.95 -3.52
C PRO A 85 -4.23 10.98 -2.80
N VAL A 86 -5.20 11.61 -3.48
CA VAL A 86 -6.13 12.57 -2.86
C VAL A 86 -7.02 11.87 -1.84
N SER A 87 -7.65 10.75 -2.21
CA SER A 87 -8.52 9.99 -1.28
C SER A 87 -7.73 9.48 -0.08
N MET A 88 -6.54 8.90 -0.29
CA MET A 88 -5.66 8.45 0.79
C MET A 88 -5.28 9.59 1.74
N SER A 89 -4.92 10.75 1.19
CA SER A 89 -4.53 11.92 1.97
C SER A 89 -5.70 12.47 2.78
N ILE A 90 -6.87 12.62 2.17
CA ILE A 90 -8.09 13.10 2.85
C ILE A 90 -8.45 12.18 4.01
N PHE A 91 -8.58 10.87 3.78
CA PHE A 91 -8.97 9.93 4.84
C PHE A 91 -7.91 9.84 5.94
N SER A 92 -6.62 9.88 5.59
CA SER A 92 -5.56 9.86 6.59
C SER A 92 -5.55 11.13 7.44
N LEU A 93 -5.72 12.32 6.84
CA LEU A 93 -5.82 13.59 7.57
C LEU A 93 -7.06 13.64 8.46
N LEU A 94 -8.20 13.17 7.96
CA LEU A 94 -9.44 13.07 8.74
C LEU A 94 -9.27 12.10 9.92
N ALA A 95 -8.59 10.97 9.73
CA ALA A 95 -8.30 10.02 10.79
C ALA A 95 -7.43 10.65 11.89
N ILE A 96 -6.38 11.39 11.52
CA ILE A 96 -5.52 12.13 12.48
C ILE A 96 -6.35 13.17 13.25
N ARG A 97 -7.15 13.97 12.54
CA ARG A 97 -7.96 15.05 13.14
C ARG A 97 -8.96 14.48 14.15
N ASN A 98 -9.69 13.44 13.76
CA ASN A 98 -10.68 12.80 14.63
C ASN A 98 -10.04 12.13 15.83
N ARG A 99 -8.87 11.52 15.64
CA ARG A 99 -8.11 10.93 16.74
C ARG A 99 -7.60 11.96 17.74
N ARG A 100 -7.06 13.09 17.29
CA ARG A 100 -6.66 14.20 18.18
C ARG A 100 -7.85 14.67 19.03
N ARG A 101 -9.03 14.81 18.41
CA ARG A 101 -10.27 15.15 19.12
C ARG A 101 -10.68 14.09 20.14
N LEU A 102 -10.55 12.81 19.79
CA LEU A 102 -10.86 11.71 20.70
C LEU A 102 -9.90 11.66 21.91
N GLN A 103 -8.62 11.93 21.69
CA GLN A 103 -7.61 11.99 22.76
C GLN A 103 -7.89 13.12 23.76
N VAL A 104 -8.23 14.32 23.26
CA VAL A 104 -8.60 15.46 24.12
C VAL A 104 -9.87 15.16 24.93
N ARG A 105 -10.85 14.45 24.36
CA ARG A 105 -12.09 14.06 25.06
C ARG A 105 -11.88 12.98 26.11
N LEU A 106 -11.03 12.00 25.83
CA LEU A 106 -10.80 10.83 26.69
C LEU A 106 -9.67 11.06 27.72
N ASN A 107 -9.53 12.29 28.20
CA ASN A 107 -8.38 12.91 28.88
C ASN A 107 -7.70 12.16 30.06
N SER A 108 -7.93 10.86 30.34
CA SER A 108 -7.35 10.22 31.53
C SER A 108 -7.21 8.69 31.62
N LYS A 109 -7.61 7.80 30.69
CA LYS A 109 -7.50 6.34 30.95
C LYS A 109 -6.96 5.47 29.80
N LYS A 110 -5.79 4.87 30.08
CA LYS A 110 -5.09 3.74 29.42
C LYS A 110 -4.39 3.99 28.06
N ASN A 111 -3.09 4.26 28.17
CA ASN A 111 -2.10 4.46 27.10
C ASN A 111 -1.78 3.25 26.19
N TYR A 112 -2.25 2.04 26.50
CA TYR A 112 -1.79 0.83 25.80
C TYR A 112 -2.42 0.61 24.41
N GLY A 113 -3.71 0.87 24.23
CA GLY A 113 -4.37 0.75 22.91
C GLY A 113 -3.99 1.87 21.94
N ASN A 114 -3.67 3.05 22.46
CA ASN A 114 -3.46 4.27 21.66
C ASN A 114 -2.11 4.25 20.91
N LYS A 115 -1.08 3.58 21.44
CA LYS A 115 0.26 3.51 20.81
C LYS A 115 0.29 2.60 19.59
N ARG A 116 -0.41 1.47 19.62
CA ARG A 116 -0.54 0.56 18.46
C ARG A 116 -1.27 1.24 17.31
N GLU A 117 -2.42 1.85 17.59
CA GLU A 117 -3.21 2.62 16.61
C GLU A 117 -2.43 3.82 16.05
N TYR A 118 -1.64 4.50 16.89
CA TYR A 118 -0.71 5.56 16.42
C TYR A 118 0.25 5.03 15.37
N THR A 119 0.88 3.90 15.68
CA THR A 119 1.93 3.33 14.86
C THR A 119 1.36 2.89 13.52
N LEU A 120 0.17 2.27 13.51
CA LEU A 120 -0.53 1.89 12.28
C LEU A 120 -0.88 3.12 11.41
N MET A 121 -1.32 4.23 12.01
CA MET A 121 -1.56 5.47 11.24
C MET A 121 -0.28 6.04 10.64
N VAL A 122 0.82 6.06 11.40
CA VAL A 122 2.12 6.55 10.89
C VAL A 122 2.61 5.66 9.74
N MET A 123 2.47 4.34 9.86
CA MET A 123 2.81 3.41 8.78
C MET A 123 2.03 3.72 7.49
N LEU A 124 0.71 3.91 7.60
CA LEU A 124 -0.12 4.27 6.43
C LEU A 124 0.29 5.62 5.83
N LEU A 125 0.56 6.64 6.65
CA LEU A 125 0.99 7.95 6.15
C LEU A 125 2.34 7.87 5.42
N SER A 126 3.31 7.13 5.98
CA SER A 126 4.59 6.91 5.32
C SER A 126 4.43 6.18 3.99
N GLU A 127 3.52 5.21 3.92
CA GLU A 127 3.22 4.50 2.68
C GLU A 127 2.54 5.40 1.64
N VAL A 128 1.63 6.31 2.06
CA VAL A 128 1.03 7.32 1.16
C VAL A 128 2.09 8.27 0.60
N LEU A 129 3.05 8.72 1.42
CA LEU A 129 4.14 9.59 0.95
C LEU A 129 5.02 8.88 -0.08
N VAL A 130 5.45 7.65 0.20
CA VAL A 130 6.24 6.87 -0.74
C VAL A 130 5.44 6.59 -2.01
N TYR A 131 4.15 6.29 -1.88
CA TYR A 131 3.27 6.10 -3.02
C TYR A 131 3.26 7.32 -3.96
N VAL A 132 3.08 8.53 -3.42
CA VAL A 132 3.06 9.78 -4.20
C VAL A 132 4.39 10.00 -4.92
N ILE A 133 5.51 9.82 -4.23
CA ILE A 133 6.85 10.03 -4.80
C ILE A 133 7.13 8.99 -5.89
N SER A 134 6.93 7.71 -5.60
CA SER A 134 7.25 6.62 -6.52
C SER A 134 6.28 6.50 -7.68
N THR A 135 5.04 6.96 -7.56
CA THR A 135 4.01 6.74 -8.58
C THR A 135 3.73 7.98 -9.43
N SER A 136 4.07 9.20 -9.00
CA SER A 136 3.78 10.44 -9.72
C SER A 136 4.45 10.53 -11.10
N LEU A 137 5.63 9.92 -11.26
CA LEU A 137 6.36 9.96 -12.52
C LEU A 137 5.69 9.13 -13.63
N PHE A 138 5.06 8.00 -13.29
CA PHE A 138 4.40 7.10 -14.24
C PHE A 138 3.24 7.75 -15.06
N PRO A 139 2.22 8.38 -14.43
CA PRO A 139 1.15 9.02 -15.18
C PRO A 139 1.66 10.24 -15.96
N ALA A 140 2.65 10.97 -15.43
CA ALA A 140 3.24 12.10 -16.12
C ALA A 140 3.94 11.68 -17.43
N THR A 141 4.75 10.62 -17.40
CA THR A 141 5.41 10.10 -18.61
C THR A 141 4.44 9.49 -19.60
N THR A 142 3.41 8.80 -19.11
CA THR A 142 2.36 8.19 -19.96
C THR A 142 1.53 9.26 -20.68
N LEU A 143 1.15 10.33 -19.97
CA LEU A 143 0.45 11.48 -20.57
C LEU A 143 1.34 12.19 -21.59
N TYR A 144 2.59 12.46 -21.23
CA TYR A 144 3.54 13.11 -22.15
C TYR A 144 3.70 12.31 -23.45
N LYS A 145 3.84 10.98 -23.36
CA LYS A 145 3.88 10.11 -24.53
C LYS A 145 2.63 10.21 -25.39
N ALA A 146 1.47 10.15 -24.76
CA ALA A 146 0.19 10.17 -25.47
C ALA A 146 -0.03 11.51 -26.19
N VAL A 147 0.33 12.63 -25.57
CA VAL A 147 0.22 13.98 -26.16
C VAL A 147 1.24 14.20 -27.28
N THR A 148 2.46 13.67 -27.12
CA THR A 148 3.55 13.86 -28.10
C THR A 148 3.65 12.73 -29.14
N ALA A 149 2.63 11.89 -29.25
CA ALA A 149 2.65 10.70 -30.11
C ALA A 149 2.82 11.04 -31.60
N ASN A 150 2.28 12.17 -32.05
CA ASN A 150 2.32 12.60 -33.46
C ASN A 150 3.47 13.57 -33.78
N ILE A 151 4.34 13.86 -32.81
CA ILE A 151 5.43 14.81 -32.98
C ILE A 151 6.70 14.04 -33.33
N VAL A 152 7.34 14.37 -34.45
CA VAL A 152 8.66 13.82 -34.82
C VAL A 152 9.70 14.30 -33.81
N LYS A 153 10.36 13.36 -33.12
CA LYS A 153 11.34 13.63 -32.07
C LYS A 153 12.77 13.41 -32.59
N SER A 154 13.71 14.23 -32.13
CA SER A 154 15.13 13.99 -32.36
C SER A 154 15.61 12.74 -31.61
N VAL A 155 16.66 12.11 -32.10
CA VAL A 155 17.25 10.90 -31.48
C VAL A 155 17.64 11.15 -30.01
N GLN A 156 18.24 12.31 -29.72
CA GLN A 156 18.61 12.71 -28.36
C GLN A 156 17.39 12.84 -27.44
N ARG A 157 16.31 13.46 -27.91
CA ARG A 157 15.07 13.61 -27.14
C ARG A 157 14.42 12.25 -26.86
N GLN A 158 14.49 11.34 -27.82
CA GLN A 158 13.96 9.98 -27.67
C GLN A 158 14.78 9.15 -26.67
N GLN A 159 16.10 9.32 -26.63
CA GLN A 159 16.95 8.68 -25.62
C GLN A 159 16.65 9.18 -24.20
N ILE A 160 16.53 10.50 -24.01
CA ILE A 160 16.17 11.09 -22.71
C ILE A 160 14.80 10.60 -22.26
N GLU A 161 13.83 10.60 -23.17
CA GLU A 161 12.49 10.10 -22.91
C GLU A 161 12.53 8.63 -22.46
N ASN A 162 13.20 7.76 -23.21
CA ASN A 162 13.36 6.34 -22.88
C ASN A 162 14.02 6.13 -21.51
N PHE A 163 15.02 6.94 -21.17
CA PHE A 163 15.64 6.91 -19.85
C PHE A 163 14.65 7.26 -18.73
N ILE A 164 13.87 8.34 -18.88
CA ILE A 164 12.87 8.76 -17.89
C ILE A 164 11.77 7.71 -17.75
N ILE A 165 11.33 7.10 -18.85
CA ILE A 165 10.33 6.03 -18.84
C ILE A 165 10.87 4.80 -18.11
N PHE A 166 12.12 4.40 -18.39
CA PHE A 166 12.76 3.31 -17.70
C PHE A 166 12.82 3.58 -16.18
N PHE A 167 13.23 4.80 -15.81
CA PHE A 167 13.30 5.20 -14.40
C PHE A 167 11.92 5.20 -13.72
N GLY A 168 10.89 5.75 -14.37
CA GLY A 168 9.53 5.81 -13.81
C GLY A 168 8.81 4.46 -13.79
N ASN A 169 8.85 3.72 -14.89
CA ASN A 169 8.02 2.53 -15.09
C ASN A 169 8.69 1.26 -14.60
N SER A 170 10.01 1.17 -14.69
CA SER A 170 10.75 0.01 -14.21
C SER A 170 11.28 0.27 -12.80
N PHE A 171 12.05 1.33 -12.57
CA PHE A 171 12.67 1.49 -11.26
C PHE A 171 11.68 1.89 -10.16
N LEU A 172 11.02 3.04 -10.29
CA LEU A 172 10.14 3.57 -9.24
C LEU A 172 8.85 2.76 -9.05
N LEU A 173 8.33 2.14 -10.11
CA LEU A 173 7.10 1.36 -9.99
C LEU A 173 7.33 0.01 -9.29
N PHE A 174 8.47 -0.65 -9.53
CA PHE A 174 8.85 -1.89 -8.82
C PHE A 174 9.38 -1.65 -7.41
N ILE A 175 9.96 -0.47 -7.12
CA ILE A 175 10.39 -0.16 -5.75
C ILE A 175 9.19 0.00 -4.81
N ASN A 176 8.05 0.50 -5.30
CA ASN A 176 6.87 0.79 -4.49
C ASN A 176 6.36 -0.42 -3.66
N PRO A 177 6.04 -1.60 -4.24
CA PRO A 177 5.62 -2.76 -3.45
C PRO A 177 6.70 -3.29 -2.51
N SER A 178 7.98 -3.17 -2.90
CA SER A 178 9.12 -3.61 -2.09
C SER A 178 9.37 -2.66 -0.91
N ALA A 179 9.13 -1.37 -1.12
CA ALA A 179 9.34 -0.30 -0.13
C ALA A 179 8.40 -0.45 1.05
N THR A 180 7.16 -0.94 0.88
CA THR A 180 6.20 -1.15 1.97
C THR A 180 6.81 -1.96 3.13
N PHE A 181 7.56 -3.01 2.84
CA PHE A 181 8.24 -3.81 3.86
C PHE A 181 9.27 -2.99 4.65
N TYR A 182 10.15 -2.28 3.95
CA TYR A 182 11.19 -1.44 4.57
C TYR A 182 10.59 -0.27 5.36
N ILE A 183 9.54 0.35 4.83
CA ILE A 183 8.79 1.41 5.51
C ILE A 183 8.22 0.88 6.82
N PHE A 184 7.62 -0.31 6.83
CA PHE A 184 7.04 -0.88 8.05
C PHE A 184 8.10 -1.24 9.10
N ILE A 185 9.28 -1.71 8.68
CA ILE A 185 10.42 -1.91 9.57
C ILE A 185 10.88 -0.60 10.19
N ILE A 186 11.03 0.46 9.38
CA ILE A 186 11.56 1.74 9.87
C ILE A 186 10.52 2.45 10.75
N ALA A 187 9.27 2.54 10.29
CA ALA A 187 8.21 3.32 10.90
C ALA A 187 7.68 2.74 12.23
N SER A 188 7.75 1.41 12.42
CA SER A 188 7.07 0.74 13.53
C SER A 188 7.99 -0.08 14.41
N HIS A 189 8.05 0.29 15.69
CA HIS A 189 8.72 -0.52 16.70
C HIS A 189 8.00 -1.87 16.92
N SER A 190 6.67 -1.87 16.95
CA SER A 190 5.87 -3.09 17.12
C SER A 190 6.08 -4.07 15.97
N TYR A 191 6.17 -3.57 14.73
CA TYR A 191 6.46 -4.41 13.57
C TYR A 191 7.85 -5.05 13.66
N ARG A 192 8.87 -4.27 14.05
CA ARG A 192 10.23 -4.79 14.27
C ARG A 192 10.27 -5.90 15.32
N GLN A 193 9.51 -5.79 16.41
CA GLN A 193 9.45 -6.82 17.45
C GLN A 193 8.81 -8.11 16.94
N GLU A 194 7.71 -8.03 16.18
CA GLU A 194 7.08 -9.21 15.59
C GLU A 194 7.97 -9.86 14.52
N CYS A 195 8.62 -9.06 13.65
CA CYS A 195 9.61 -9.59 12.71
C CYS A 195 10.73 -10.33 13.44
N LYS A 196 11.33 -9.72 14.48
CA LYS A 196 12.35 -10.39 15.30
C LYS A 196 11.84 -11.70 15.88
N ARG A 197 10.61 -11.74 16.41
CA ARG A 197 10.01 -12.96 16.97
C ARG A 197 9.86 -14.05 15.90
N VAL A 198 9.39 -13.72 14.71
CA VAL A 198 9.25 -14.67 13.59
C VAL A 198 10.63 -15.17 13.13
N PHE A 199 11.60 -14.28 12.91
CA PHE A 199 12.95 -14.66 12.51
C PHE A 199 13.68 -15.49 13.57
N LEU A 200 13.57 -15.13 14.85
CA LEU A 200 14.12 -15.91 15.96
C LEU A 200 13.42 -17.27 16.09
N GLY A 201 12.10 -17.33 15.91
CA GLY A 201 11.35 -18.58 15.91
C GLY A 201 11.77 -19.51 14.77
N LEU A 202 11.90 -18.98 13.56
CA LEU A 202 12.42 -19.72 12.41
C LEU A 202 13.86 -20.17 12.62
N TYR A 203 14.73 -19.28 13.10
CA TYR A 203 16.12 -19.61 13.42
C TYR A 203 16.22 -20.71 14.47
N MET A 204 15.45 -20.64 15.55
CA MET A 204 15.40 -21.67 16.60
C MET A 204 14.83 -23.01 16.11
N ARG A 205 13.91 -22.98 15.14
CA ARG A 205 13.34 -24.16 14.50
C ARG A 205 14.32 -24.83 13.55
N VAL A 206 15.05 -24.03 12.76
CA VAL A 206 16.09 -24.50 11.82
C VAL A 206 17.33 -25.02 12.57
N THR A 207 17.72 -24.37 13.67
CA THR A 207 18.86 -24.80 14.50
C THR A 207 18.51 -25.88 15.53
N GLY A 208 17.29 -26.43 15.52
CA GLY A 208 16.85 -27.51 16.42
C GLY A 208 16.79 -27.14 17.91
N ARG A 209 16.97 -25.86 18.27
CA ARG A 209 17.01 -25.39 19.67
C ARG A 209 15.64 -25.33 20.34
N MET A 210 14.54 -25.45 19.59
CA MET A 210 13.19 -25.50 20.16
C MET A 210 12.99 -26.67 21.16
N ASN A 211 13.64 -27.82 20.95
CA ASN A 211 13.51 -28.97 21.83
C ASN A 211 14.17 -28.76 23.21
N LYS A 212 15.22 -27.92 23.30
CA LYS A 212 15.87 -27.61 24.59
C LYS A 212 15.03 -26.67 25.46
N VAL A 213 14.32 -25.71 24.87
CA VAL A 213 13.50 -24.73 25.63
C VAL A 213 12.20 -25.36 26.15
N ALA A 214 11.56 -26.24 25.37
CA ALA A 214 10.39 -26.98 25.83
C ALA A 214 10.71 -27.90 27.01
N THR A 215 11.86 -28.58 26.97
CA THR A 215 12.30 -29.51 28.03
C THR A 215 12.54 -28.78 29.36
N ILE A 216 13.21 -27.62 29.35
CA ILE A 216 13.53 -26.83 30.56
C ILE A 216 12.25 -26.27 31.23
N ALA A 217 11.23 -25.91 30.46
CA ALA A 217 9.96 -25.42 31.00
C ALA A 217 9.15 -26.51 31.74
N THR A 218 9.21 -27.76 31.27
CA THR A 218 8.62 -28.94 31.96
C THR A 218 9.41 -29.35 33.20
N THR A 219 10.74 -29.21 33.22
CA THR A 219 11.53 -29.58 34.41
C THR A 219 11.29 -28.62 35.59
N ASN A 220 11.12 -27.32 35.33
CA ASN A 220 10.85 -26.33 36.38
C ASN A 220 9.42 -26.40 36.96
N THR A 221 8.48 -27.03 36.26
CA THR A 221 7.12 -27.26 36.77
C THR A 221 7.00 -28.55 37.59
N LEU A 222 7.92 -29.50 37.41
CA LEU A 222 8.01 -30.73 38.20
C LEU A 222 8.84 -30.57 39.49
N ILE A 223 9.77 -29.61 39.54
CA ILE A 223 10.58 -29.33 40.75
C ILE A 223 9.83 -28.44 41.77
N ASN A 224 8.77 -27.76 41.35
CA ASN A 224 7.93 -26.90 42.21
C ASN A 224 6.60 -27.55 42.62
N ARG A 225 6.50 -28.88 42.57
CA ARG A 225 5.43 -29.68 43.16
C ARG A 225 6.03 -30.65 44.16
#